data_AF-A0A0E3KWR7-F1
#
_entry.id   AF-A0A0E3KWR7-F1
#
_cell.length_a   1.000
_cell.length_b   1.000
_cell.length_c   1.000
_cell.angle_alpha   90.00
_cell.angle_beta   90.00
_cell.angle_gamma   90.00
#
_symmetry.space_group_name_H-M   'P 1'
#
loop_
_entity.id
_entity.type
_entity.pdbx_description
1 polymer ?
#
loop_
_entity_poly.entity_id
_entity_poly.type
_entity_poly.pdbx_seq_one_letter_code
_entity_poly.pdbx_strand_id
1 'polypeptide(L)'
;MKNSLKRLKVLQKRVSRKQKGSKNRAKAKRRLAVLHDKITNQRNDFQNKLSFRLVSENQAVALETLNVKGMVKNHHLAQAISDSAWSSFVTKLEYKAQWFEKPS
;
A
#
# COMPACT_ATOMS: atom_id res chain seq x y z
N MET A 1 -1.85 8.90 3.91
CA MET A 1 -0.49 8.35 4.16
C MET A 1 0.56 9.40 4.56
N LYS A 2 0.60 10.62 3.98
CA LYS A 2 1.63 11.65 4.28
C LYS A 2 1.84 11.93 5.78
N ASN A 3 0.77 12.02 6.57
CA ASN A 3 0.86 12.23 8.03
C ASN A 3 1.46 11.02 8.78
N SER A 4 1.15 9.79 8.35
CA SER A 4 1.73 8.56 8.90
C SER A 4 3.23 8.48 8.62
N LEU A 5 3.67 8.87 7.42
CA LEU A 5 5.10 8.89 7.05
C LEU A 5 5.89 9.96 7.81
N LYS A 6 5.33 11.16 8.02
CA LYS A 6 5.93 12.18 8.90
C LYS A 6 6.10 11.63 10.33
N ARG A 7 5.07 10.97 10.86
CA ARG A 7 5.11 10.37 12.19
C ARG A 7 6.10 9.20 12.28
N LEU A 8 6.28 8.45 11.19
CA LEU A 8 7.28 7.39 11.08
C LEU A 8 8.70 7.92 11.28
N LYS A 9 9.06 9.00 10.56
CA LYS A 9 10.38 9.66 10.71
C LYS A 9 10.62 10.10 12.16
N VAL A 10 9.60 10.68 12.81
CA VAL A 10 9.70 11.11 14.22
C VAL A 10 9.92 9.91 15.15
N LEU A 11 9.16 8.82 14.98
CA LEU A 11 9.31 7.63 15.83
C LEU A 11 10.65 6.93 15.63
N GLN A 12 11.16 6.85 14.39
CA GLN A 12 12.50 6.33 14.11
C GLN A 12 13.57 7.15 14.84
N LYS A 13 13.51 8.49 14.76
CA LYS A 13 14.44 9.38 15.49
C LYS A 13 14.36 9.17 17.00
N ARG A 14 13.15 9.00 17.56
CA ARG A 14 12.93 8.71 18.98
C ARG A 14 13.51 7.35 19.41
N VAL A 15 13.44 6.33 18.56
CA VAL A 15 14.06 5.02 18.83
C VAL A 15 15.58 5.11 18.79
N SER A 16 16.13 5.84 17.81
CA SER A 16 17.58 6.01 17.63
C SER A 16 18.24 6.76 18.79
N ARG A 17 17.55 7.77 19.34
CA ARG A 17 18.06 8.58 20.46
C ARG A 17 17.99 7.87 21.82
N LYS A 18 17.35 6.71 21.93
CA LYS A 18 17.21 5.98 23.19
C LYS A 18 18.34 4.97 23.36
N GLN A 19 18.83 4.85 24.59
CA GLN A 19 19.89 3.91 24.95
C GLN A 19 19.52 2.47 24.54
N LYS A 20 20.46 1.80 23.86
CA LYS A 20 20.31 0.40 23.46
C LYS A 20 20.08 -0.48 24.72
N GLY A 21 19.22 -1.49 24.62
CA GLY A 21 18.87 -2.36 25.76
C GLY A 21 17.87 -1.77 26.76
N SER A 22 17.67 -0.45 26.82
CA SER A 22 16.76 0.14 27.82
C SER A 22 15.28 -0.25 27.61
N LYS A 23 14.54 -0.40 28.71
CA LYS A 23 13.07 -0.62 28.70
C LYS A 23 12.33 0.48 27.92
N ASN A 24 12.83 1.72 27.99
CA ASN A 24 12.28 2.85 27.26
C ASN A 24 12.47 2.74 25.74
N ARG A 25 13.60 2.18 25.27
CA ARG A 25 13.81 1.89 23.85
C ARG A 25 12.88 0.78 23.37
N ALA A 26 12.66 -0.26 24.18
CA ALA A 26 11.72 -1.33 23.86
C ALA A 26 10.29 -0.78 23.67
N LYS A 27 9.81 0.06 24.60
CA LYS A 27 8.51 0.77 24.46
C LYS A 27 8.42 1.61 23.19
N ALA A 28 9.50 2.32 22.84
CA ALA A 28 9.54 3.13 21.61
C ALA A 28 9.54 2.27 20.33
N LYS A 29 10.27 1.15 20.31
CA LYS A 29 10.25 0.18 19.21
C LYS A 29 8.84 -0.40 18.99
N ARG A 30 8.13 -0.77 20.06
CA ARG A 30 6.75 -1.25 19.96
C ARG A 30 5.83 -0.22 19.30
N ARG A 31 5.93 1.06 19.71
CA ARG A 31 5.16 2.16 19.07
C ARG A 31 5.50 2.35 17.60
N LEU A 32 6.78 2.18 17.23
CA LEU A 32 7.23 2.24 15.85
C LEU A 32 6.66 1.07 15.01
N ALA A 33 6.69 -0.16 15.54
CA ALA A 33 6.12 -1.34 14.90
C ALA A 33 4.61 -1.18 14.62
N VAL A 34 3.83 -0.76 15.62
CA VAL A 34 2.39 -0.49 15.45
C VAL A 34 2.12 0.54 14.34
N LEU A 35 2.98 1.55 14.18
CA LEU A 35 2.84 2.52 13.10
C LEU A 35 3.19 1.90 11.73
N HIS A 36 4.20 1.04 11.66
CA HIS A 36 4.51 0.28 10.44
C HIS A 36 3.32 -0.59 10.02
N ASP A 37 2.70 -1.30 10.96
CA ASP A 37 1.53 -2.14 10.68
C ASP A 37 0.36 -1.29 10.17
N LYS A 38 0.11 -0.14 10.81
CA LYS A 38 -0.92 0.80 10.36
C LYS A 38 -0.69 1.29 8.94
N ILE A 39 0.55 1.63 8.58
CA ILE A 39 0.90 2.08 7.22
C ILE A 39 0.70 0.94 6.22
N THR A 40 1.13 -0.27 6.55
CA THR A 40 0.96 -1.45 5.72
C THR A 40 -0.52 -1.78 5.49
N ASN A 41 -1.33 -1.75 6.54
CA ASN A 41 -2.77 -1.97 6.45
C ASN A 41 -3.48 -0.89 5.60
N GLN A 42 -3.11 0.39 5.77
CA GLN A 42 -3.64 1.48 4.93
C GLN A 42 -3.28 1.29 3.46
N ARG A 43 -2.06 0.82 3.16
CA ARG A 43 -1.61 0.52 1.80
C ARG A 43 -2.40 -0.65 1.21
N ASN A 44 -2.56 -1.73 1.98
CA ASN A 44 -3.29 -2.91 1.54
C ASN A 44 -4.77 -2.62 1.26
N ASP A 45 -5.43 -1.87 2.16
CA ASP A 45 -6.83 -1.44 1.98
C ASP A 45 -7.00 -0.60 0.71
N PHE A 46 -6.10 0.37 0.50
CA PHE A 46 -6.11 1.19 -0.71
C PHE A 46 -5.95 0.34 -1.97
N GLN A 47 -4.98 -0.57 -2.01
CA GLN A 47 -4.76 -1.47 -3.15
C GLN A 47 -5.98 -2.34 -3.42
N ASN A 48 -6.61 -2.87 -2.37
CA ASN A 48 -7.79 -3.72 -2.51
C ASN A 48 -8.98 -2.94 -3.07
N LYS A 49 -9.20 -1.70 -2.62
CA LYS A 49 -10.26 -0.82 -3.12
C LYS A 49 -10.01 -0.34 -4.55
N LEU A 50 -8.76 -0.01 -4.88
CA LEU A 50 -8.39 0.42 -6.23
C LEU A 50 -8.52 -0.74 -7.23
N SER A 51 -7.95 -1.91 -6.91
CA SER A 51 -8.08 -3.11 -7.76
C SER A 51 -9.54 -3.54 -7.93
N PHE A 52 -10.35 -3.47 -6.87
CA PHE A 52 -11.77 -3.76 -6.97
C PHE A 52 -12.48 -2.79 -7.93
N ARG A 53 -12.30 -1.47 -7.74
CA ARG A 53 -12.90 -0.47 -8.63
C ARG A 53 -12.49 -0.66 -10.08
N LEU A 54 -11.21 -0.90 -10.34
CA LEU A 54 -10.72 -1.14 -11.69
C LEU A 54 -11.38 -2.36 -12.34
N VAL A 55 -11.52 -3.48 -11.61
CA VAL A 55 -12.17 -4.68 -12.17
C VAL A 55 -13.69 -4.53 -12.27
N SER A 56 -14.33 -3.80 -11.35
CA SER A 56 -15.79 -3.60 -11.35
C SER A 56 -16.26 -2.54 -12.35
N GLU A 57 -15.47 -1.49 -12.59
CA GLU A 57 -15.81 -0.42 -13.53
C GLU A 57 -15.43 -0.78 -14.99
N ASN A 58 -14.49 -1.72 -15.19
CA ASN A 58 -14.03 -2.15 -16.51
C ASN A 58 -14.52 -3.56 -16.90
N GLN A 59 -15.73 -3.93 -16.48
CA GLN A 59 -16.33 -5.24 -16.81
C GLN A 59 -16.22 -5.51 -18.33
N ALA A 60 -15.51 -6.59 -18.66
CA ALA A 60 -15.42 -7.29 -19.95
C ALA A 60 -14.43 -6.87 -21.07
N VAL A 61 -13.75 -5.70 -21.08
CA VAL A 61 -12.91 -5.34 -22.28
C VAL A 61 -11.48 -4.81 -21.99
N ALA A 62 -11.14 -4.38 -20.77
CA ALA A 62 -9.93 -3.56 -20.56
C ALA A 62 -8.68 -4.30 -20.05
N LEU A 63 -8.64 -5.64 -20.07
CA LEU A 63 -7.42 -6.36 -19.67
C LEU A 63 -6.33 -6.34 -20.76
N GLU A 64 -6.68 -6.18 -22.02
CA GLU A 64 -5.69 -6.19 -23.11
C GLU A 64 -4.85 -4.91 -23.18
N THR A 65 -5.32 -3.79 -22.61
CA THR A 65 -4.51 -2.56 -22.58
C THR A 65 -4.85 -1.71 -21.38
N LEU A 66 -4.79 -2.29 -20.17
CA LEU A 66 -4.70 -1.50 -18.96
C LEU A 66 -3.50 -0.56 -19.16
N ASN A 67 -3.74 0.73 -19.39
CA ASN A 67 -2.68 1.70 -19.65
C ASN A 67 -1.92 1.96 -18.35
N VAL A 68 -1.14 0.96 -17.93
CA VAL A 68 -0.25 0.93 -16.77
C VAL A 68 0.63 2.17 -16.78
N LYS A 69 1.14 2.54 -17.96
CA LYS A 69 1.90 3.78 -18.16
C LYS A 69 1.06 5.02 -17.83
N GLY A 70 -0.21 5.06 -18.20
CA GLY A 70 -1.15 6.14 -17.86
C GLY A 70 -1.46 6.23 -16.37
N MET A 71 -1.60 5.10 -15.67
CA MET A 71 -1.86 5.07 -14.23
C MET A 71 -0.65 5.53 -13.41
N VAL A 72 0.57 5.14 -13.82
CA VAL A 72 1.83 5.64 -13.23
C VAL A 72 2.05 7.12 -13.53
N LYS A 73 1.46 7.66 -14.61
CA LYS A 73 1.49 9.10 -14.94
C LYS A 73 0.40 9.91 -14.23
N ASN A 74 -0.71 9.30 -13.82
CA ASN A 74 -1.76 9.98 -13.07
C ASN A 74 -1.23 10.32 -11.68
N HIS A 75 -0.97 11.60 -11.39
CA HIS A 75 -0.32 12.04 -10.15
C HIS A 75 -1.03 11.59 -8.85
N HIS A 76 -2.34 11.33 -8.89
CA HIS A 76 -3.09 10.82 -7.74
C HIS A 76 -2.87 9.31 -7.52
N LEU A 77 -2.71 8.56 -8.61
CA LEU A 77 -2.47 7.11 -8.57
C LEU A 77 -0.98 6.79 -8.52
N ALA A 78 -0.12 7.58 -9.15
CA ALA A 78 1.33 7.42 -9.26
C ALA A 78 2.01 7.30 -7.90
N GLN A 79 1.69 8.22 -6.97
CA GLN A 79 2.21 8.16 -5.60
C GLN A 79 1.76 6.87 -4.92
N ALA A 80 0.50 6.49 -5.09
CA ALA A 80 -0.05 5.32 -4.42
C ALA A 80 0.43 3.99 -5.04
N ILE A 81 0.71 4.00 -6.35
CA ILE A 81 1.30 2.92 -7.14
C ILE A 81 2.79 2.77 -6.80
N SER A 82 3.52 3.87 -6.66
CA SER A 82 4.94 3.89 -6.27
C SER A 82 5.14 3.54 -4.80
N ASP A 83 4.27 4.02 -3.92
CA ASP A 83 4.25 3.65 -2.50
C ASP A 83 3.82 2.18 -2.30
N SER A 84 3.15 1.59 -3.29
CA SER A 84 2.78 0.18 -3.35
C SER A 84 3.92 -0.63 -3.95
N ALA A 85 4.18 -1.82 -3.43
CA ALA A 85 5.00 -2.77 -4.19
C ALA A 85 4.25 -3.08 -5.49
N TRP A 86 4.69 -2.51 -6.61
CA TRP A 86 4.02 -2.59 -7.92
C TRP A 86 3.66 -4.03 -8.29
N SER A 87 4.58 -4.96 -8.05
CA SER A 87 4.36 -6.40 -8.20
C SER A 87 3.15 -6.90 -7.41
N SER A 88 3.03 -6.55 -6.13
CA SER A 88 1.88 -6.91 -5.29
C SER A 88 0.57 -6.30 -5.78
N PHE A 89 0.61 -5.11 -6.38
CA PHE A 89 -0.58 -4.50 -6.97
C PHE A 89 -1.02 -5.23 -8.25
N VAL A 90 -0.08 -5.60 -9.12
CA VAL A 90 -0.33 -6.39 -10.33
C VAL A 90 -0.89 -7.77 -9.97
N THR A 91 -0.27 -8.49 -9.03
CA THR A 91 -0.78 -9.80 -8.57
C THR A 91 -2.22 -9.72 -8.04
N LYS A 92 -2.58 -8.63 -7.34
CA LYS A 92 -3.96 -8.43 -6.86
C LYS A 92 -4.94 -8.15 -8.00
N LEU A 93 -4.50 -7.47 -9.05
CA LEU A 93 -5.33 -7.23 -10.24
C LEU A 93 -5.58 -8.53 -10.99
N GLU A 94 -4.53 -9.31 -11.27
CA GLU A 94 -4.64 -10.62 -11.94
C GLU A 94 -5.55 -11.58 -11.16
N TYR A 95 -5.34 -11.69 -9.85
CA TYR A 95 -6.18 -12.51 -8.98
C TYR A 95 -7.66 -12.12 -9.08
N LYS A 96 -7.97 -10.82 -9.05
CA LYS A 96 -9.36 -10.35 -9.11
C LYS A 96 -9.95 -10.52 -10.49
N ALA A 97 -9.21 -10.21 -11.55
CA ALA A 97 -9.66 -10.41 -12.93
C ALA A 97 -10.08 -11.85 -13.18
N GLN A 98 -9.24 -12.82 -12.80
CA GLN A 98 -9.55 -14.25 -12.89
C GLN A 98 -10.80 -14.64 -12.08
N TRP A 99 -11.04 -13.98 -10.95
CA TRP A 99 -12.21 -14.24 -10.11
C TRP A 99 -13.51 -13.75 -10.74
N PHE A 100 -13.45 -12.67 -11.55
CA PHE A 100 -14.60 -12.13 -12.27
C PHE A 100 -14.80 -12.77 -13.66
N GLU A 101 -13.77 -13.36 -14.26
CA GLU A 101 -13.85 -14.08 -15.55
C GLU A 101 -14.35 -15.52 -15.45
N LYS A 102 -14.44 -16.11 -14.26
CA LYS A 102 -15.10 -17.41 -14.07
C LYS A 102 -16.61 -17.21 -13.93
N PRO A 103 -17.42 -17.55 -14.95
CA PRO A 103 -18.86 -17.59 -14.76
C PRO A 103 -19.18 -18.74 -13.78
N SER A 104 -20.07 -18.45 -12.83
CA SER A 104 -20.81 -19.47 -12.07
C SER A 104 -21.73 -20.26 -12.98
#